data_AF-A0A0F9IER9-F1
#
_entry.id   AF-A0A0F9IER9-F1
#
_cell.length_a   1.000
_cell.length_b   1.000
_cell.length_c   1.000
_cell.angle_alpha   90.00
_cell.angle_beta   90.00
_cell.angle_gamma   90.00
#
_symmetry.space_group_name_H-M   'P 1'
#
loop_
_entity.id
_entity.type
_entity.pdbx_description
1 polymer ?
#
loop_
_entity_poly.entity_id
_entity_poly.type
_entity_poly.pdbx_seq_one_letter_code
_entity_poly.pdbx_strand_id
1 'polypeptide(L)' 'LMLFLGACGLTPQGSALRAALTGTATQAMDEGLINAEFFMCKAASVGSIQRRYGQSEDLADAWRTLCLPGRDNAPIPLVE' A
#
# COMPACT_ATOMS: atom_id res chain seq x y z
N LEU A 1 -18.71 18.29 -39.30
CA LEU A 1 -18.32 18.34 -37.88
C LEU A 1 -18.00 16.91 -37.41
N MET A 2 -16.86 16.34 -37.84
CA MET A 2 -16.40 14.97 -37.52
C MET A 2 -14.99 15.05 -36.88
N LEU A 3 -14.88 15.64 -35.69
CA LEU A 3 -13.60 15.78 -34.98
C LEU A 3 -13.64 15.26 -33.52
N PHE A 4 -14.65 14.46 -33.16
CA PHE A 4 -14.86 14.08 -31.75
C PHE A 4 -14.96 12.57 -31.45
N LEU A 5 -14.71 11.68 -32.42
CA LEU A 5 -14.75 10.22 -32.17
C LEU A 5 -13.37 9.59 -31.87
N GLY A 6 -12.29 10.39 -31.81
CA GLY A 6 -10.94 9.90 -31.49
C GLY A 6 -10.57 9.93 -30.00
N ALA A 7 -11.44 10.44 -29.13
CA ALA A 7 -11.15 10.67 -27.71
C ALA A 7 -11.49 9.48 -26.78
N CYS A 8 -11.95 8.35 -27.32
CA CYS A 8 -12.20 7.14 -26.54
C CYS A 8 -10.94 6.27 -26.44
N GLY A 9 -9.88 6.76 -25.77
CA GLY A 9 -8.87 5.94 -25.08
C GLY A 9 -8.08 4.87 -25.85
N LEU A 10 -8.20 4.76 -27.18
CA LEU A 10 -7.71 3.63 -27.97
C LEU A 10 -6.84 4.03 -29.18
N THR A 11 -6.13 5.15 -29.10
CA THR A 11 -4.98 5.37 -29.99
C THR A 11 -3.78 4.59 -29.46
N PRO A 12 -2.86 4.08 -30.31
CA PRO A 12 -1.66 3.39 -29.85
C PRO A 12 -0.83 4.21 -28.85
N GLN A 13 -0.88 5.54 -28.98
CA GLN A 13 -0.27 6.47 -28.02
C GLN A 13 -1.05 6.55 -26.69
N GLY A 14 -2.38 6.48 -26.71
CA GLY A 14 -3.24 6.48 -25.53
C GLY A 14 -3.16 5.19 -24.70
N SER A 15 -3.04 4.03 -25.35
CA SER A 15 -2.81 2.75 -24.65
C SER A 15 -1.44 2.71 -23.98
N ALA A 16 -0.40 3.26 -24.62
CA ALA A 16 0.94 3.38 -24.05
C ALA A 16 0.98 4.34 -22.87
N LEU A 17 0.32 5.50 -22.97
CA LEU A 17 0.19 6.46 -21.87
C LEU A 17 -0.58 5.88 -20.69
N ARG A 18 -1.70 5.17 -20.95
CA ARG A 18 -2.46 4.50 -19.90
C ARG A 18 -1.63 3.43 -19.19
N ALA A 19 -0.90 2.60 -19.95
CA ALA A 19 -0.02 1.58 -19.40
C ALA A 19 1.12 2.19 -18.55
N ALA A 20 1.72 3.29 -19.02
CA ALA A 20 2.73 4.02 -18.26
C ALA A 20 2.17 4.60 -16.97
N LEU A 21 0.99 5.25 -17.02
CA LEU A 21 0.34 5.81 -15.84
C LEU A 21 -0.07 4.71 -14.84
N THR A 22 -0.60 3.58 -15.31
CA THR A 22 -0.93 2.46 -14.42
C THR A 22 0.32 1.85 -13.80
N GLY A 23 1.42 1.72 -14.54
CA GLY A 23 2.70 1.24 -14.00
C GLY A 23 3.30 2.18 -12.95
N THR A 24 3.19 3.50 -13.16
CA THR A 24 3.61 4.48 -12.14
C THR A 24 2.69 4.48 -10.92
N ALA A 25 1.40 4.20 -11.10
CA ALA A 25 0.44 4.13 -10.00
C ALA A 25 0.70 2.90 -9.13
N THR A 26 0.95 1.73 -9.73
CA THR A 26 1.30 0.52 -8.97
C THR A 26 2.59 0.74 -8.20
N GLN A 27 3.63 1.29 -8.85
CA GLN A 27 4.89 1.60 -8.18
C GLN A 27 4.72 2.58 -7.01
N ALA A 28 3.92 3.64 -7.18
CA ALA A 28 3.66 4.60 -6.12
C ALA A 28 2.91 3.99 -4.93
N MET A 29 2.01 3.03 -5.18
CA MET A 29 1.31 2.30 -4.12
C MET A 29 2.26 1.36 -3.37
N ASP A 30 3.16 0.67 -4.09
CA ASP A 30 4.17 -0.20 -3.49
C ASP A 30 5.14 0.61 -2.60
N GLU A 31 5.64 1.73 -3.10
CA GLU A 31 6.49 2.66 -2.32
C GLU A 31 5.72 3.26 -1.13
N GLY A 32 4.43 3.58 -1.33
CA GLY A 32 3.54 4.05 -0.27
C GLY A 32 3.41 3.03 0.87
N LEU A 33 3.25 1.75 0.53
CA LEU A 33 3.15 0.68 1.52
C LEU A 33 4.45 0.53 2.32
N ILE A 34 5.61 0.51 1.65
CA ILE A 34 6.93 0.45 2.30
C ILE A 34 7.12 1.63 3.27
N ASN A 35 6.76 2.84 2.84
CA ASN A 35 6.87 4.04 3.67
C ASN A 35 5.93 4.00 4.88
N ALA A 36 4.71 3.51 4.70
CA ALA A 36 3.75 3.35 5.78
C ALA A 36 4.24 2.31 6.80
N GLU A 37 4.74 1.16 6.35
CA GLU A 37 5.33 0.14 7.22
C GLU A 37 6.53 0.69 7.99
N PHE A 38 7.45 1.40 7.32
CA PHE A 38 8.57 2.05 7.99
C PHE A 38 8.10 3.00 9.10
N PHE A 39 7.10 3.84 8.81
CA PHE A 39 6.56 4.76 9.79
C PHE A 39 5.96 4.03 10.99
N MET A 40 5.08 3.05 10.74
CA MET A 40 4.36 2.33 11.79
C MET A 40 5.24 1.43 12.65
N CYS A 41 6.28 0.83 12.06
CA CYS A 41 7.10 -0.17 12.72
C CYS A 41 8.43 0.39 13.26
N LYS A 42 8.96 1.48 12.69
CA LYS A 42 10.30 2.00 13.04
C LYS A 42 10.32 3.47 13.45
N ALA A 43 9.52 4.32 12.82
CA ALA A 43 9.59 5.77 13.06
C ALA A 43 8.65 6.26 14.18
N ALA A 44 7.48 5.64 14.34
CA ALA A 44 6.50 6.02 15.34
C ALA A 44 7.08 5.84 16.75
N SER A 45 6.83 6.83 17.62
CA SER A 45 7.27 6.74 19.02
C SER A 45 6.51 5.65 19.77
N VAL A 46 7.16 5.03 20.77
CA VAL A 46 6.58 3.99 21.62
C VAL A 46 5.23 4.42 22.21
N GLY A 47 5.12 5.67 22.68
CA GLY A 47 3.86 6.19 23.23
C GLY A 47 2.74 6.30 22.19
N SER A 48 3.07 6.60 20.93
CA SER A 48 2.07 6.63 19.83
C SER A 48 1.58 5.23 19.49
N ILE A 49 2.49 4.26 19.47
CA ILE A 49 2.17 2.83 19.27
C ILE A 49 1.29 2.34 20.41
N GLN A 50 1.63 2.60 21.68
CA GLN A 50 0.82 2.20 22.83
C GLN A 50 -0.59 2.78 22.80
N ARG A 51 -0.74 4.08 22.49
CA ARG A 51 -2.07 4.70 22.44
C ARG A 51 -2.95 4.14 21.33
N ARG A 52 -2.36 3.71 20.20
CA ARG A 52 -3.11 3.18 19.05
C ARG A 52 -3.37 1.68 19.18
N TYR A 53 -2.32 0.91 19.43
CA TYR A 53 -2.34 -0.55 19.35
C TYR A 53 -2.42 -1.23 20.73
N GLY A 54 -2.08 -0.53 21.81
CA GLY A 54 -2.21 -1.05 23.17
C GLY A 54 -3.63 -0.99 23.75
N GLN A 55 -4.65 -0.66 22.94
CA GLN A 55 -6.03 -0.55 23.41
C GLN A 55 -6.70 -1.90 23.64
N SER A 56 -6.23 -2.96 22.98
CA SER A 56 -6.71 -4.34 23.15
C SER A 56 -5.60 -5.32 22.82
N GLU A 57 -5.74 -6.56 23.27
CA GLU A 57 -4.80 -7.63 22.90
C GLU A 57 -4.80 -7.87 21.38
N ASP A 58 -5.96 -7.84 20.73
CA ASP A 58 -6.09 -8.03 19.27
C ASP A 58 -5.32 -6.98 18.46
N LEU A 59 -5.40 -5.70 18.84
CA LEU A 59 -4.68 -4.63 18.15
C LEU A 59 -3.18 -4.70 18.41
N ALA A 60 -2.79 -5.06 19.62
CA ALA A 60 -1.39 -5.26 19.97
C ALA A 60 -0.82 -6.44 19.17
N ASP A 61 -1.60 -7.49 19.00
CA ASP A 61 -1.19 -8.66 18.23
C ASP A 61 -1.04 -8.35 16.74
N ALA A 62 -2.03 -7.69 16.13
CA ALA A 62 -1.95 -7.28 14.73
C ALA A 62 -0.70 -6.41 14.44
N TRP A 63 -0.37 -5.47 15.34
CA TRP A 63 0.86 -4.67 15.21
C TRP A 63 2.12 -5.54 15.33
N ARG A 64 2.15 -6.52 16.25
CA ARG A 64 3.28 -7.44 16.39
C ARG A 64 3.45 -8.32 15.17
N THR A 65 2.37 -8.88 14.62
CA THR A 65 2.39 -9.67 13.39
C THR A 65 2.95 -8.88 12.22
N LEU A 66 2.56 -7.61 12.08
CA LEU A 66 3.02 -6.74 11.00
C LEU A 66 4.49 -6.28 11.19
N CYS A 67 4.86 -5.87 12.41
CA CYS A 67 6.11 -5.15 12.66
C CYS A 67 7.24 -6.00 13.26
N LEU A 68 6.96 -7.20 13.76
CA LEU A 68 7.93 -8.10 14.38
C LEU A 68 7.98 -9.45 13.61
N PRO A 69 8.50 -9.45 12.37
CA PRO A 69 8.58 -10.67 11.57
C PRO A 69 9.40 -11.74 12.29
N GLY A 70 8.86 -12.97 12.34
CA GLY A 70 9.48 -14.12 13.00
C GLY A 70 9.06 -14.34 14.46
N ARG A 71 8.11 -13.55 15.00
CA ARG A 71 7.55 -13.82 16.33
C ARG A 71 6.84 -15.18 16.38
N ASP A 72 6.12 -15.53 15.31
CA ASP A 72 5.19 -16.67 15.30
C ASP A 72 5.32 -17.60 14.07
N ASN A 73 6.33 -17.39 13.21
CA ASN A 73 6.54 -18.13 11.94
C ASN A 73 5.32 -18.19 10.98
N ALA A 74 4.32 -17.33 11.16
CA ALA A 74 3.11 -17.32 10.35
C ALA A 74 3.35 -16.57 9.02
N PRO A 75 2.88 -17.11 7.87
CA PRO A 75 2.85 -16.37 6.61
C PRO A 75 1.94 -15.13 6.73
N ILE A 76 2.34 -14.01 6.12
CA ILE A 76 1.49 -12.82 6.02
C ILE A 76 0.23 -13.22 5.24
N PRO A 77 -0.99 -13.08 5.80
CA PRO A 77 -2.21 -13.43 5.09
C PRO A 77 -2.36 -12.54 3.86
N LEU A 78 -2.58 -13.16 2.70
CA LEU A 78 -2.90 -12.45 1.47
C LEU A 78 -4.30 -11.84 1.64
N VAL A 79 -4.41 -10.52 1.47
CA VAL A 79 -5.70 -9.84 1.37
C VAL A 79 -6.19 -10.08 -0.06
N GLU A 80 -7.18 -10.97 -0.22
CA GLU A 80 -7.92 -11.18 -1.48
C GLU A 80 -8.87 -10.02 -1.79
#